data_AF-A0A8W8MGW0-F1
#
_entry.id   AF-A0A8W8MGW0-F1
#
_cell.length_a   1.000
_cell.length_b   1.000
_cell.length_c   1.000
_cell.angle_alpha   90.00
_cell.angle_beta   90.00
_cell.angle_gamma   90.00
#
_symmetry.space_group_name_H-M   'P 1'
#
loop_
_entity.id
_entity.type
_entity.pdbx_description
1 polymer ?
#
loop_
_entity_poly.entity_id
_entity_poly.type
_entity_poly.pdbx_seq_one_letter_code
_entity_poly.pdbx_strand_id
1 'polypeptide(L)'
;MIAYKGRHTANQYIPSKPVRWGLKVCSRCDSVSGFCHQFEVYMGRARGQRQSITLGQGVVERFTESLVGKNFHVFLDSFFTSFSLARVLLAKRLFSCGTIVRNRKGFPSDLKSLPHSIKEIFLQDRMEI
;
A
#
# COMPACT_ATOMS: atom_id res chain seq x y z
N MET A 1 10.04 7.67 -9.25
CA MET A 1 11.42 7.19 -9.37
C MET A 1 12.28 8.41 -9.59
N ILE A 2 13.33 8.60 -8.78
CA ILE A 2 14.28 9.70 -8.97
C ILE A 2 15.46 9.14 -9.77
N ALA A 3 15.79 9.78 -10.89
CA ALA A 3 16.90 9.35 -11.73
C ALA A 3 18.21 9.42 -10.95
N TYR A 4 18.92 8.29 -10.87
CA TYR A 4 20.18 8.21 -10.16
C TYR A 4 21.07 7.15 -10.82
N LYS A 5 22.26 7.56 -11.26
CA LYS A 5 23.22 6.70 -11.96
C LYS A 5 24.41 6.26 -11.09
N GLY A 6 24.47 6.71 -9.84
CA GLY A 6 25.54 6.34 -8.92
C GLY A 6 25.39 4.92 -8.37
N ARG A 7 26.46 4.44 -7.72
CA ARG A 7 26.47 3.16 -7.00
C ARG A 7 25.96 3.37 -5.58
N HIS A 8 24.70 3.05 -5.34
CA HIS A 8 24.10 3.06 -4.00
C HIS A 8 23.20 1.84 -3.84
N THR A 9 23.14 1.27 -2.64
CA THR A 9 22.36 0.05 -2.33
C THR A 9 20.85 0.25 -2.51
N ALA A 10 20.36 1.48 -2.32
CA ALA A 10 18.97 1.86 -2.55
C ALA A 10 18.60 2.05 -4.03
N ASN A 11 19.56 1.95 -4.96
CA ASN A 11 19.25 2.04 -6.38
C ASN A 11 18.40 0.82 -6.79
N GLN A 12 17.29 1.05 -7.46
CA GLN A 12 16.33 0.02 -7.86
C GLN A 12 16.13 0.03 -9.37
N TYR A 13 15.98 -1.17 -9.93
CA TYR A 13 15.57 -1.37 -11.30
C TYR A 13 14.07 -1.69 -11.37
N ILE A 14 13.30 -0.87 -12.08
CA ILE A 14 11.86 -1.07 -12.31
C ILE A 14 11.58 -0.95 -13.81
N PRO A 15 11.44 -2.07 -14.55
CA PRO A 15 11.32 -2.09 -16.00
C PRO A 15 10.16 -1.24 -16.56
N SER A 16 9.04 -1.19 -15.83
CA SER A 16 7.80 -0.53 -16.26
C SER A 16 7.78 0.98 -16.05
N LYS A 17 8.85 1.58 -15.51
CA LYS A 17 8.94 3.04 -15.29
C LYS A 17 9.79 3.71 -16.38
N PRO A 18 9.47 4.96 -16.77
CA PRO A 18 10.28 5.70 -17.75
C PRO A 18 11.75 5.80 -17.35
N VAL A 19 11.99 6.14 -16.09
CA VAL A 19 13.30 6.02 -15.45
C VAL A 19 13.40 4.63 -14.83
N ARG A 20 14.07 3.71 -15.53
CA ARG A 20 14.16 2.30 -15.10
C ARG A 20 15.11 2.09 -13.94
N TRP A 21 16.24 2.80 -13.91
CA TRP A 21 17.24 2.75 -12.84
C TRP A 21 17.20 4.04 -12.03
N GLY A 22 16.94 3.94 -10.72
CA GLY A 22 16.95 5.09 -9.84
C GLY A 22 16.53 4.79 -8.41
N LEU A 23 16.35 5.85 -7.63
CA LEU A 23 15.87 5.75 -6.25
C LEU A 23 14.34 5.67 -6.24
N LYS A 24 13.81 4.56 -5.73
CA LYS A 24 12.37 4.38 -5.54
C LYS A 24 11.94 5.18 -4.31
N VAL A 25 10.93 6.04 -4.48
CA VAL A 25 10.34 6.84 -3.41
C VAL A 25 8.85 6.52 -3.33
N CYS A 26 8.38 6.25 -2.12
CA CYS A 26 6.97 6.15 -1.79
C CYS A 26 6.51 7.50 -1.21
N SER A 27 5.33 7.98 -1.56
CA SER A 27 4.81 9.25 -1.06
C SER A 27 3.33 9.16 -0.73
N ARG A 28 2.90 9.92 0.28
CA ARG A 28 1.49 10.23 0.54
C ARG A 28 1.22 11.65 0.08
N CYS A 29 0.29 11.79 -0.84
CA CYS A 29 -0.15 13.06 -1.36
C CYS A 29 -1.63 13.27 -1.07
N ASP A 30 -2.03 14.53 -0.97
CA ASP A 30 -3.43 14.92 -1.01
C ASP A 30 -4.01 14.65 -2.41
N SER A 31 -5.24 14.13 -2.47
CA SER A 31 -5.85 13.68 -3.72
C SER A 31 -6.35 14.83 -4.59
N VAL A 32 -6.64 15.99 -4.01
CA VAL A 32 -7.23 17.13 -4.73
C VAL A 32 -6.15 18.10 -5.19
N SER A 33 -5.28 18.52 -4.27
CA SER A 33 -4.21 19.49 -4.52
C SER A 33 -2.94 18.86 -5.08
N GLY A 34 -2.76 17.54 -4.92
CA GLY A 34 -1.51 16.86 -5.24
C GLY A 34 -0.37 17.15 -4.26
N PHE A 35 -0.63 17.86 -3.16
CA PHE A 35 0.40 18.24 -2.19
C PHE A 35 1.01 17.01 -1.52
N CYS A 36 2.35 16.90 -1.55
CA CYS A 36 3.08 15.81 -0.93
C CYS A 36 3.29 16.09 0.56
N HIS A 37 2.58 15.36 1.43
CA HIS A 37 2.72 15.53 2.87
C HIS A 37 3.89 14.76 3.47
N GLN A 38 4.21 13.60 2.91
CA GLN A 38 5.24 12.71 3.45
C GLN A 38 5.78 11.81 2.35
N PHE A 39 7.08 11.53 2.38
CA PHE A 39 7.71 10.58 1.49
C PHE A 39 8.83 9.80 2.18
N GLU A 40 9.13 8.62 1.67
CA GLU A 40 10.20 7.76 2.15
C GLU A 40 10.95 7.16 0.96
N VAL A 41 12.28 7.17 1.03
CA VAL A 41 13.15 6.48 0.07
C VAL A 41 13.17 5.00 0.41
N TYR A 42 12.91 4.16 -0.58
CA TYR A 42 13.01 2.72 -0.42
C TYR A 42 14.48 2.28 -0.35
N MET A 43 14.93 1.91 0.83
CA MET A 43 16.31 1.48 1.09
C MET A 43 16.52 -0.04 0.94
N GLY A 44 15.57 -0.78 0.37
CA GLY A 44 15.62 -2.25 0.33
C GLY A 44 15.04 -2.90 1.59
N ARG A 45 15.55 -4.09 1.94
CA ARG A 45 15.20 -4.77 3.20
C ARG A 45 15.92 -4.09 4.37
N ALA A 46 15.17 -3.38 5.21
CA ALA A 46 15.72 -2.84 6.46
C ALA A 46 15.99 -3.96 7.47
N ARG A 47 17.17 -3.93 8.13
CA ARG A 47 17.45 -4.76 9.31
C ARG A 47 16.53 -4.30 10.44
N GLY A 48 15.68 -5.18 10.96
CA GLY A 48 14.71 -4.85 12.03
C GLY A 48 13.25 -4.71 11.58
N GLN A 49 12.91 -5.03 10.32
CA GLN A 49 11.49 -5.18 9.96
C GLN A 49 10.82 -6.24 10.84
N ARG A 50 9.68 -5.88 11.42
CA ARG A 50 8.76 -6.86 12.01
C ARG A 50 8.44 -7.90 10.94
N GLN A 51 8.86 -9.14 11.17
CA GLN A 51 8.66 -10.25 10.23
C GLN A 51 7.16 -10.49 9.91
N SER A 52 6.26 -10.00 10.77
CA SER A 52 4.82 -10.14 10.63
C SER A 52 4.16 -9.19 9.62
N ILE A 53 4.81 -8.10 9.18
CA ILE A 53 4.20 -7.12 8.27
C ILE A 53 4.93 -7.04 6.93
N THR A 54 4.18 -6.74 5.87
CA THR A 54 4.79 -6.50 4.55
C THR A 54 5.50 -5.14 4.52
N LEU A 55 6.49 -5.00 3.62
CA LEU A 55 7.15 -3.71 3.35
C LEU A 55 6.14 -2.60 3.05
N GLY A 56 5.14 -2.91 2.21
CA GLY A 56 4.09 -1.95 1.84
C GLY A 56 3.22 -1.53 3.03
N GLN A 57 2.76 -2.50 3.84
CA GLN A 57 1.95 -2.23 5.02
C GLN A 57 2.67 -1.29 6.00
N GLY A 58 3.95 -1.53 6.29
CA GLY A 58 4.71 -0.68 7.20
C GLY A 58 4.83 0.78 6.72
N VAL A 59 4.97 0.99 5.41
CA VAL A 59 4.99 2.35 4.83
C VAL A 59 3.65 3.04 5.03
N VAL A 60 2.54 2.36 4.72
CA VAL A 60 1.18 2.94 4.87
C VAL A 60 0.89 3.29 6.31
N GLU A 61 1.22 2.41 7.26
CA GLU A 61 1.00 2.68 8.68
C GLU A 61 1.75 3.92 9.17
N ARG A 62 3.01 4.13 8.74
CA ARG A 62 3.75 5.36 9.06
C ARG A 62 3.16 6.60 8.39
N PHE A 63 2.76 6.48 7.13
CA PHE A 63 2.18 7.62 6.38
C PHE A 63 0.82 8.05 6.92
N THR A 64 0.09 7.15 7.56
CA THR A 64 -1.27 7.38 8.05
C THR A 64 -1.35 7.70 9.54
N GLU A 65 -0.23 7.66 10.27
CA GLU A 65 -0.19 7.92 11.72
C GLU A 65 -0.81 9.28 12.09
N SER A 66 -0.50 10.33 11.33
CA SER A 66 -1.06 11.68 11.51
C SER A 66 -2.53 11.83 11.10
N LEU A 67 -3.13 10.79 10.51
CA LEU A 67 -4.51 10.78 10.00
C LEU A 67 -5.47 9.97 10.88
N VAL A 68 -4.95 9.20 11.83
CA VAL A 68 -5.74 8.32 12.71
C VAL A 68 -6.87 9.09 13.39
N GLY A 69 -8.07 8.50 13.41
CA GLY A 69 -9.26 9.11 14.04
C GLY A 69 -9.98 10.15 13.19
N LYS A 70 -9.41 10.58 12.05
CA LYS A 70 -9.98 11.66 11.22
C LYS A 70 -10.89 11.19 10.09
N ASN A 71 -11.11 9.88 9.95
CA ASN A 71 -12.00 9.28 8.94
C ASN A 71 -11.59 9.59 7.48
N PHE A 72 -10.28 9.79 7.23
CA PHE A 72 -9.79 9.97 5.87
C PHE A 72 -9.93 8.68 5.04
N HIS A 73 -10.12 8.89 3.73
CA HIS A 73 -10.05 7.83 2.72
C HIS A 73 -8.63 7.77 2.14
N VAL A 74 -7.97 6.64 2.34
CA VAL A 74 -6.62 6.37 1.88
C VAL A 74 -6.70 5.53 0.61
N PHE A 75 -6.25 6.09 -0.51
CA PHE A 75 -6.16 5.39 -1.78
C PHE A 75 -4.78 4.77 -1.95
N LEU A 76 -4.74 3.47 -2.22
CA LEU A 76 -3.53 2.66 -2.23
C LEU A 76 -3.34 1.98 -3.58
N ASP A 77 -2.08 1.86 -3.99
CA ASP A 77 -1.74 0.99 -5.12
C ASP A 77 -1.82 -0.49 -4.74
N SER A 78 -1.67 -1.35 -5.74
CA SER A 78 -1.71 -2.79 -5.51
C SER A 78 -0.56 -3.31 -4.65
N PHE A 79 0.61 -2.68 -4.68
CA PHE A 79 1.79 -3.05 -3.88
C PHE A 79 1.57 -2.82 -2.39
N PHE A 80 0.85 -1.76 -2.01
CA PHE A 80 0.54 -1.43 -0.62
C PHE A 80 -0.69 -2.19 -0.08
N THR A 81 -1.58 -2.65 -0.95
CA THR A 81 -2.89 -3.19 -0.54
C THR A 81 -2.83 -4.64 -0.05
N SER A 82 -3.46 -4.90 1.10
CA SER A 82 -3.75 -6.23 1.65
C SER A 82 -5.00 -6.22 2.54
N PHE A 83 -5.64 -7.38 2.71
CA PHE A 83 -6.76 -7.54 3.65
C PHE A 83 -6.38 -7.24 5.10
N SER A 84 -5.18 -7.64 5.53
CA SER A 84 -4.66 -7.34 6.87
C SER A 84 -4.56 -5.84 7.11
N LEU A 85 -4.04 -5.09 6.13
CA LEU A 85 -3.88 -3.64 6.22
C LEU A 85 -5.25 -2.94 6.26
N ALA A 86 -6.21 -3.37 5.43
CA ALA A 86 -7.55 -2.78 5.42
C ALA A 86 -8.21 -2.85 6.81
N ARG A 87 -8.11 -4.00 7.50
CA ARG A 87 -8.61 -4.14 8.87
C ARG A 87 -7.90 -3.23 9.87
N VAL A 88 -6.57 -3.12 9.77
CA VAL A 88 -5.77 -2.23 10.64
C VAL A 88 -6.15 -0.77 10.43
N LEU A 89 -6.35 -0.33 9.19
CA LEU A 89 -6.77 1.03 8.88
C LEU A 89 -8.19 1.31 9.39
N LEU A 90 -9.11 0.37 9.19
CA LEU A 90 -10.48 0.52 9.68
C LEU A 90 -10.52 0.66 11.21
N ALA A 91 -9.75 -0.15 11.94
CA ALA A 91 -9.62 -0.04 13.39
C ALA A 91 -9.04 1.32 13.84
N LYS A 92 -8.25 1.98 12.98
CA LYS A 92 -7.71 3.33 13.18
C LYS A 92 -8.64 4.45 12.69
N ARG A 93 -9.89 4.13 12.34
CA ARG A 93 -10.85 5.05 11.71
C ARG A 93 -10.31 5.68 10.43
N LEU A 94 -9.73 4.85 9.57
CA LEU A 94 -9.25 5.20 8.24
C LEU A 94 -9.87 4.23 7.23
N PHE A 95 -10.48 4.77 6.19
CA PHE A 95 -11.03 3.95 5.11
C PHE A 95 -9.96 3.73 4.07
N SER A 96 -9.87 2.52 3.51
CA SER A 96 -8.89 2.20 2.47
C SER A 96 -9.57 1.77 1.18
N CYS A 97 -9.07 2.26 0.05
CA CYS A 97 -9.49 1.81 -1.28
C CYS A 97 -8.25 1.53 -2.14
N GLY A 98 -8.25 0.42 -2.86
CA GLY A 98 -7.11 0.04 -3.68
C GLY A 98 -7.36 -1.26 -4.42
N THR A 99 -6.52 -1.54 -5.41
CA THR A 99 -6.56 -2.83 -6.11
C THR A 99 -5.78 -3.86 -5.31
N ILE A 100 -6.25 -5.11 -5.26
CA ILE A 100 -5.52 -6.20 -4.58
C ILE A 100 -5.12 -7.28 -5.59
N VAL A 101 -3.90 -7.79 -5.46
CA VAL A 101 -3.42 -8.90 -6.27
C VAL A 101 -4.01 -10.20 -5.73
N ARG A 102 -4.60 -11.05 -6.59
CA ARG A 102 -5.25 -12.32 -6.19
C ARG A 102 -4.34 -13.28 -5.41
N ASN A 103 -3.05 -13.25 -5.71
CA ASN A 103 -2.03 -14.08 -5.03
C ASN A 103 -1.52 -13.45 -3.72
N ARG A 104 -2.11 -12.35 -3.25
CA ARG A 104 -1.75 -11.72 -1.98
C ARG A 104 -2.17 -12.63 -0.81
N LYS A 105 -1.30 -12.76 0.19
CA LYS A 105 -1.62 -13.49 1.42
C LYS A 105 -2.88 -12.91 2.07
N GLY A 106 -3.81 -13.78 2.46
CA GLY A 106 -5.10 -13.39 3.04
C GLY A 106 -6.17 -12.98 2.03
N PHE A 107 -5.92 -13.10 0.72
CA PHE A 107 -6.97 -12.96 -0.28
C PHE A 107 -7.99 -14.12 -0.15
N PRO A 108 -9.30 -13.84 0.00
CA PRO A 108 -10.33 -14.85 0.21
C PRO A 108 -10.31 -15.90 -0.90
N SER A 109 -10.31 -17.17 -0.51
CA SER A 109 -10.30 -18.29 -1.44
C SER A 109 -11.51 -18.27 -2.36
N ASP A 110 -12.68 -17.90 -1.82
CA ASP A 110 -13.95 -17.83 -2.54
C ASP A 110 -13.93 -16.80 -3.67
N LEU A 111 -13.07 -15.78 -3.56
CA LEU A 111 -12.91 -14.75 -4.59
C LEU A 111 -11.88 -15.13 -5.67
N LYS A 112 -11.08 -16.18 -5.45
CA LYS A 112 -10.01 -16.57 -6.40
C LYS A 112 -10.57 -17.26 -7.65
N SER A 113 -11.65 -18.02 -7.48
CA SER A 113 -12.34 -18.73 -8.56
C SER A 113 -13.20 -17.80 -9.42
N LEU A 114 -13.45 -16.57 -8.96
CA LEU A 114 -14.34 -15.66 -9.64
C LEU A 114 -13.74 -15.07 -10.94
N PRO A 115 -14.54 -14.95 -12.00
CA PRO A 115 -14.10 -14.33 -13.25
C PRO A 115 -13.80 -12.84 -13.03
N HIS A 116 -12.90 -12.29 -13.85
CA HIS A 116 -12.48 -10.88 -13.77
C HIS A 116 -13.62 -9.87 -13.99
N SER A 117 -14.75 -10.32 -14.54
CA SER A 117 -15.89 -9.52 -14.96
C SER A 117 -16.94 -9.24 -13.86
N ILE A 118 -16.75 -9.75 -12.64
CA ILE A 118 -17.64 -9.42 -11.52
C ILE A 118 -17.34 -8.01 -11.03
N LYS A 119 -18.36 -7.14 -11.06
CA LYS A 119 -18.20 -5.69 -10.85
C LYS A 119 -18.24 -5.28 -9.38
N GLU A 120 -19.04 -5.96 -8.55
CA GLU A 120 -19.19 -5.61 -7.14
C GLU A 120 -19.43 -6.85 -6.28
N ILE A 121 -18.71 -6.95 -5.18
CA ILE A 121 -18.90 -7.98 -4.16
C ILE A 121 -18.86 -7.25 -2.81
N PHE A 122 -20.02 -7.13 -2.18
CA PHE A 122 -20.12 -6.58 -0.83
C PHE A 122 -19.86 -7.71 0.15
N LEU A 123 -18.65 -7.77 0.70
CA LEU A 123 -18.39 -8.57 1.90
C LEU A 123 -18.99 -7.81 3.09
N GLN A 124 -20.27 -8.07 3.37
CA GLN A 124 -20.83 -7.72 4.68
C GLN A 124 -20.22 -8.69 5.68
N ASP A 125 -19.19 -8.23 6.39
CA ASP A 125 -18.89 -8.82 7.68
C ASP A 125 -20.14 -8.61 8.54
N ARG A 126 -20.87 -9.69 8.85
CA ARG A 126 -21.77 -9.68 10.00
C ARG A 126 -20.89 -9.46 11.22
N MET A 127 -20.66 -8.21 11.58
CA MET A 127 -20.30 -7.87 12.95
C MET A 127 -21.57 -8.05 13.77
N GLU A 128 -21.75 -9.25 14.32
CA GLU A 128 -22.52 -9.41 15.54
C GLU A 128 -21.78 -8.59 16.61
N ILE A 129 -22.44 -7.52 17.04
CA ILE A 129 -22.20 -6.85 18.32
C ILE A 129 -23.01 -7.60 19.36
#